data_AF-A0A847H1I2-F1
#
_entry.id   AF-A0A847H1I2-F1
#
_cell.length_a   1.000
_cell.length_b   1.000
_cell.length_c   1.000
_cell.angle_alpha   90.00
_cell.angle_beta   90.00
_cell.angle_gamma   90.00
#
_symmetry.space_group_name_H-M   'P 1'
#
loop_
_entity.id
_entity.type
_entity.pdbx_description
1 polymer ?
#
loop_
_entity_poly.entity_id
_entity_poly.type
_entity_poly.pdbx_seq_one_letter_code
_entity_poly.pdbx_strand_id
1 'polypeptide(L)'
;MREFKPSLDDIKRLVEGNSKKTFVPVWTEILADLETPVSAYNKVSDGHKFSFLLESVEGGENVGRYSFIGIDPLFIIRSTDEKTYLVRVSDNTNLLEADTPHDLLKKFFSEFSAVNTGVPLPPGSVGYLGYDTIRFIEPKLKPYYESIEKCESFPDAYFMTGGVVLAFDHVKHKIYV
;
A
#
# COMPACT_ATOMS: atom_id res chain seq x y z
N MET A 1 -24.75 -13.48 7.44
CA MET A 1 -23.31 -13.26 7.72
C MET A 1 -22.62 -13.20 6.37
N ARG A 2 -21.83 -12.16 6.07
CA ARG A 2 -21.11 -12.09 4.78
C ARG A 2 -20.06 -13.20 4.76
N GLU A 3 -19.95 -13.87 3.62
CA GLU A 3 -18.97 -14.93 3.44
C GLU A 3 -17.63 -14.32 2.99
N PHE A 4 -16.56 -14.65 3.73
CA PHE A 4 -15.20 -14.22 3.40
C PHE A 4 -14.49 -15.32 2.62
N LYS A 5 -13.66 -14.91 1.66
CA LYS A 5 -12.87 -15.81 0.82
C LYS A 5 -11.41 -15.38 0.87
N PRO A 6 -10.45 -16.31 0.92
CA PRO A 6 -10.62 -17.76 1.09
C PRO A 6 -11.03 -18.14 2.53
N SER A 7 -11.50 -19.38 2.75
CA SER A 7 -11.85 -19.88 4.09
C SER A 7 -10.59 -20.09 4.94
N LEU A 8 -10.73 -20.22 6.27
CA LEU A 8 -9.58 -20.48 7.15
C LEU A 8 -8.80 -21.75 6.75
N ASP A 9 -9.50 -22.80 6.35
CA ASP A 9 -8.88 -24.06 5.94
C ASP A 9 -8.18 -23.96 4.57
N ASP A 10 -8.66 -23.09 3.68
CA ASP A 10 -7.95 -22.75 2.45
C ASP A 10 -6.69 -21.92 2.75
N ILE A 11 -6.76 -20.96 3.68
CA ILE A 11 -5.60 -20.14 4.09
C ILE A 11 -4.49 -21.04 4.65
N LYS A 12 -4.83 -21.97 5.55
CA LYS A 12 -3.84 -22.91 6.11
C LYS A 12 -3.15 -23.71 5.01
N ARG A 13 -3.90 -24.26 4.07
CA ARG A 13 -3.36 -25.01 2.92
C ARG A 13 -2.45 -24.15 2.03
N LEU A 14 -2.82 -22.90 1.78
CA LEU A 14 -2.01 -21.96 0.98
C LEU A 14 -0.68 -21.62 1.66
N VAL A 15 -0.66 -21.56 3.00
CA VAL A 15 0.53 -21.22 3.78
C VAL A 15 1.45 -22.43 3.98
N GLU A 16 0.89 -23.61 4.28
CA GLU A 16 1.67 -24.84 4.51
C GLU A 16 2.53 -25.26 3.32
N GLY A 17 2.07 -24.97 2.09
CA GLY A 17 2.79 -25.29 0.86
C GLY A 17 3.89 -24.30 0.47
N ASN A 18 4.11 -23.21 1.22
CA ASN A 18 4.96 -22.11 0.81
C ASN A 18 6.19 -21.95 1.71
N SER A 19 7.38 -21.93 1.11
CA SER A 19 8.63 -21.70 1.85
C SER A 19 8.84 -20.23 2.24
N LYS A 20 8.07 -19.32 1.65
CA LYS A 20 8.05 -17.88 1.96
C LYS A 20 6.84 -17.49 2.80
N LYS A 21 6.93 -16.35 3.48
CA LYS A 21 5.75 -15.74 4.12
C LYS A 21 4.73 -15.43 3.03
N THR A 22 3.49 -15.85 3.21
CA THR A 22 2.46 -15.70 2.18
C THR A 22 1.49 -14.59 2.57
N PHE A 23 1.35 -13.58 1.72
CA PHE A 23 0.28 -12.59 1.83
C PHE A 23 -0.98 -13.18 1.18
N VAL A 24 -1.99 -13.44 2.01
CA VAL A 24 -3.28 -13.98 1.59
C VAL A 24 -4.34 -12.90 1.83
N PRO A 25 -4.82 -12.21 0.78
CA PRO A 25 -5.95 -11.29 0.91
C PRO A 25 -7.19 -12.10 1.29
N VAL A 26 -7.79 -11.75 2.42
CA VAL A 26 -9.11 -12.24 2.83
C VAL A 26 -10.11 -11.18 2.48
N TRP A 27 -11.09 -11.52 1.64
CA TRP A 27 -11.95 -10.54 1.02
C TRP A 27 -13.42 -10.97 0.99
N THR A 28 -14.29 -9.99 0.79
CA THR A 28 -15.71 -10.16 0.48
C THR A 28 -16.15 -9.13 -0.56
N GLU A 29 -17.35 -9.28 -1.10
CA GLU A 29 -17.93 -8.31 -2.03
C GLU A 29 -19.17 -7.65 -1.45
N ILE A 30 -19.34 -6.36 -1.74
CA ILE A 30 -20.46 -5.55 -1.29
C ILE A 30 -21.05 -4.79 -2.49
N LEU A 31 -22.37 -4.62 -2.51
CA LEU A 31 -23.05 -3.82 -3.52
C LEU A 31 -22.72 -2.33 -3.30
N ALA A 32 -22.50 -1.62 -4.40
CA ALA A 32 -22.00 -0.24 -4.39
C ALA A 32 -22.89 0.73 -5.19
N ASP A 33 -24.13 0.33 -5.49
CA ASP A 33 -25.06 1.07 -6.37
C ASP A 33 -25.34 2.51 -5.92
N LEU A 34 -25.15 2.80 -4.63
CA LEU A 34 -25.39 4.11 -4.02
C LEU A 34 -24.10 4.84 -3.60
N GLU A 35 -22.93 4.27 -3.92
CA GLU A 35 -21.65 4.83 -3.54
C GLU A 35 -20.90 5.36 -4.76
N THR A 36 -20.09 6.38 -4.53
CA THR A 36 -18.98 6.79 -5.39
C THR A 36 -17.68 6.49 -4.65
N PRO A 37 -16.52 6.38 -5.33
CA PRO A 37 -15.26 6.22 -4.63
C PRO A 37 -14.99 7.31 -3.59
N VAL A 38 -15.33 8.57 -3.90
CA VAL A 38 -15.16 9.69 -2.97
C VAL A 38 -16.10 9.57 -1.77
N SER A 39 -17.37 9.21 -1.96
CA SER A 39 -18.31 9.03 -0.83
C SER A 39 -17.92 7.84 0.04
N ALA A 40 -17.46 6.75 -0.58
CA ALA A 40 -16.94 5.58 0.11
C ALA A 40 -15.68 5.94 0.90
N TYR A 41 -14.72 6.63 0.28
CA TYR A 41 -13.49 7.10 0.93
C TYR A 41 -13.81 7.91 2.17
N ASN A 42 -14.65 8.95 2.04
CA ASN A 42 -15.01 9.81 3.16
C ASN A 42 -15.65 9.05 4.34
N LYS A 43 -16.40 7.99 4.07
CA LYS A 43 -17.01 7.14 5.11
C LYS A 43 -15.99 6.24 5.81
N VAL A 44 -15.04 5.68 5.06
CA VAL A 44 -14.10 4.69 5.59
C VAL A 44 -12.79 5.27 6.09
N SER A 45 -12.41 6.48 5.66
CA SER A 45 -11.20 7.16 6.12
C SER A 45 -11.41 7.88 7.46
N ASP A 46 -12.66 8.12 7.87
CA ASP A 46 -12.95 8.86 9.09
C ASP A 46 -12.39 8.14 10.32
N GLY A 47 -11.66 8.86 11.17
CA GLY A 47 -10.95 8.31 12.33
C GLY A 47 -9.65 7.54 12.01
N HIS A 48 -9.30 7.33 10.74
CA HIS A 48 -8.08 6.62 10.35
C HIS A 48 -6.94 7.58 10.01
N LYS A 49 -5.80 7.42 10.68
CA LYS A 49 -4.62 8.28 10.51
C LYS A 49 -3.97 8.14 9.13
N PHE A 50 -4.01 6.94 8.56
CA PHE A 50 -3.37 6.63 7.29
C PHE A 50 -4.42 6.13 6.32
N SER A 51 -4.63 6.88 5.24
CA SER A 51 -5.57 6.51 4.20
C SER A 51 -5.12 7.05 2.84
N PHE A 52 -5.59 6.41 1.77
CA PHE A 52 -5.43 6.91 0.40
C PHE A 52 -6.67 6.64 -0.43
N LEU A 53 -6.83 7.42 -1.50
CA LEU A 53 -7.75 7.18 -2.61
C LEU A 53 -6.94 7.32 -3.91
N LEU A 54 -6.99 6.29 -4.76
CA LEU A 54 -6.40 6.30 -6.10
C LEU A 54 -7.51 6.12 -7.13
N GLU A 55 -7.64 7.10 -8.03
CA GLU A 55 -8.53 7.04 -9.18
C GLU A 55 -7.72 7.21 -10.45
N SER A 56 -8.05 6.45 -11.49
CA SER A 56 -7.47 6.65 -12.81
C SER A 56 -8.45 7.41 -13.67
N VAL A 57 -8.04 8.52 -14.27
CA VAL A 57 -8.85 9.29 -15.23
C VAL A 57 -8.03 9.46 -16.50
N GLU A 58 -8.47 8.81 -17.58
CA GLU A 58 -7.86 8.95 -18.90
C GLU A 58 -8.55 10.06 -19.69
N GLY A 59 -7.76 11.00 -20.24
CA GLY A 59 -8.25 12.07 -21.11
C GLY A 59 -9.20 13.07 -20.44
N GLY A 60 -9.33 13.05 -19.13
CA GLY A 60 -10.23 13.93 -18.36
C GLY A 60 -11.70 13.50 -18.32
N GLU A 61 -12.07 12.46 -19.07
CA GLU A 61 -13.48 12.04 -19.23
C GLU A 61 -13.72 10.57 -18.87
N ASN A 62 -12.74 9.68 -19.09
CA ASN A 62 -12.91 8.25 -18.86
C ASN A 62 -12.29 7.85 -17.52
N VAL A 63 -13.13 7.55 -16.54
CA VAL A 63 -12.69 6.93 -15.28
C VAL A 63 -12.29 5.49 -15.57
N GLY A 64 -11.07 5.10 -15.17
CA GLY A 64 -10.58 3.74 -15.24
C GLY A 64 -11.50 2.81 -14.46
N ARG A 65 -11.55 1.52 -14.84
CA ARG A 65 -12.53 0.57 -14.30
C ARG A 65 -12.49 0.45 -12.76
N TYR A 66 -11.34 0.67 -12.14
CA TYR A 66 -11.18 0.54 -10.70
C TYR A 66 -10.71 1.85 -10.05
N SER A 67 -11.32 2.17 -8.91
CA SER A 67 -10.75 3.09 -7.92
C SER A 67 -10.34 2.28 -6.68
N PHE A 68 -9.25 2.67 -6.03
CA PHE A 68 -8.71 1.98 -4.85
C PHE A 68 -8.71 2.89 -3.64
N ILE A 69 -9.21 2.39 -2.52
CA ILE A 69 -9.12 3.05 -1.22
C ILE A 69 -8.32 2.14 -0.30
N GLY A 70 -7.41 2.69 0.49
CA GLY A 70 -6.72 1.94 1.53
C GLY A 70 -6.76 2.66 2.86
N ILE A 71 -6.90 1.90 3.94
CA ILE A 71 -6.88 2.38 5.32
C ILE A 71 -6.14 1.38 6.22
N ASP A 72 -5.70 1.84 7.40
CA ASP A 72 -5.06 1.01 8.43
C ASP A 72 -3.96 0.08 7.91
N PRO A 73 -2.88 0.64 7.35
CA PRO A 73 -1.75 -0.15 6.90
C PRO A 73 -1.12 -0.86 8.09
N LEU A 74 -0.64 -2.08 7.85
CA LEU A 74 0.09 -2.84 8.88
C LEU A 74 1.48 -2.24 9.11
N PHE A 75 2.11 -1.78 8.03
CA PHE A 75 3.45 -1.22 8.05
C PHE A 75 3.53 0.08 7.25
N ILE A 76 4.39 0.97 7.72
CA ILE A 76 4.85 2.14 7.00
C ILE A 76 6.31 1.93 6.62
N ILE A 77 6.65 2.14 5.35
CA ILE A 77 8.04 2.34 4.93
C ILE A 77 8.29 3.83 4.89
N ARG A 78 9.25 4.32 5.67
CA ARG A 78 9.60 5.74 5.73
C ARG A 78 11.10 5.93 5.55
N SER A 79 11.47 6.79 4.62
CA SER A 79 12.86 7.19 4.40
C SER A 79 13.16 8.55 5.01
N THR A 80 14.34 8.64 5.62
CA THR A 80 14.91 9.85 6.21
C THR A 80 16.26 10.12 5.54
N ASP A 81 16.89 11.25 5.89
CA ASP A 81 18.23 11.58 5.42
C ASP A 81 19.28 10.48 5.63
N GLU A 82 19.17 9.74 6.73
CA GLU A 82 20.17 8.75 7.14
C GLU A 82 19.84 7.34 6.65
N LYS A 83 18.60 6.92 6.85
CA LYS A 83 18.15 5.53 6.69
C LYS A 83 16.69 5.46 6.27
N THR A 84 16.32 4.30 5.75
CA THR A 84 14.93 3.92 5.51
C THR A 84 14.52 2.84 6.49
N TYR A 85 13.33 2.98 7.06
CA TYR A 85 12.79 2.09 8.09
C TYR A 85 11.47 1.45 7.64
N LEU A 86 11.28 0.18 8.00
CA LEU A 86 9.97 -0.46 8.06
C LEU A 86 9.43 -0.31 9.48
N VAL A 87 8.33 0.42 9.64
CA VAL A 87 7.71 0.72 10.92
C VAL A 87 6.39 -0.04 11.03
N ARG A 88 6.17 -0.76 12.14
CA ARG A 88 4.87 -1.34 12.46
C ARG A 88 3.94 -0.27 12.99
N VAL A 89 2.73 -0.17 12.44
CA VAL A 89 1.80 0.91 12.80
C VAL A 89 1.24 0.76 14.21
N SER A 90 0.96 -0.48 14.65
CA SER A 90 0.27 -0.74 15.92
C SER A 90 1.03 -0.25 17.16
N ASP A 91 2.36 -0.26 17.12
CA ASP A 91 3.22 0.07 18.26
C ASP A 91 4.38 1.01 17.89
N ASN A 92 4.42 1.50 16.64
CA ASN A 92 5.45 2.38 16.11
C ASN A 92 6.88 1.79 16.20
N THR A 93 7.03 0.47 16.15
CA THR A 93 8.34 -0.21 16.23
C THR A 93 9.03 -0.28 14.87
N ASN A 94 10.32 0.07 14.83
CA ASN A 94 11.17 -0.19 13.67
C ASN A 94 11.52 -1.69 13.59
N LEU A 95 11.05 -2.35 12.54
CA LEU A 95 11.25 -3.80 12.32
C LEU A 95 12.46 -4.11 11.44
N LEU A 96 12.70 -3.25 10.44
CA LEU A 96 13.80 -3.38 9.49
C LEU A 96 14.35 -2.00 9.17
N GLU A 97 15.62 -1.96 8.76
CA GLU A 97 16.26 -0.79 8.20
C GLU A 97 17.10 -1.16 6.96
N ALA A 98 17.34 -0.16 6.13
CA ALA A 98 18.26 -0.19 4.99
C ALA A 98 18.77 1.24 4.68
N ASP A 99 19.82 1.32 3.87
CA ASP A 99 20.41 2.61 3.45
C ASP A 99 19.49 3.39 2.51
N THR A 100 18.69 2.70 1.68
CA THR A 100 17.84 3.35 0.67
C THR A 100 16.41 2.81 0.70
N PRO A 101 15.42 3.58 0.20
CA PRO A 101 14.04 3.11 0.04
C PRO A 101 13.96 1.86 -0.83
N HIS A 102 14.72 1.84 -1.93
CA HIS A 102 14.76 0.73 -2.87
C HIS A 102 15.24 -0.56 -2.20
N ASP A 103 16.31 -0.49 -1.41
CA ASP A 103 16.86 -1.67 -0.74
C ASP A 103 15.92 -2.20 0.33
N LEU A 104 15.26 -1.31 1.09
CA LEU A 104 14.27 -1.73 2.07
C LEU A 104 13.06 -2.40 1.39
N LEU A 105 12.52 -1.81 0.33
CA LEU A 105 11.40 -2.37 -0.44
C LEU A 105 11.77 -3.75 -0.99
N LYS A 106 12.94 -3.87 -1.62
CA LYS A 106 13.45 -5.13 -2.16
C LYS A 106 13.61 -6.18 -1.07
N LYS A 107 14.24 -5.82 0.05
CA LYS A 107 14.43 -6.70 1.20
C LYS A 107 13.08 -7.19 1.74
N PHE A 108 12.17 -6.26 2.01
CA PHE A 108 10.84 -6.57 2.52
C PHE A 108 10.10 -7.52 1.58
N PHE A 109 9.89 -7.15 0.32
CA PHE A 109 9.11 -7.97 -0.62
C PHE A 109 9.78 -9.30 -1.00
N SER A 110 11.12 -9.43 -0.87
CA SER A 110 11.81 -10.69 -1.16
C SER A 110 11.38 -11.85 -0.25
N GLU A 111 10.92 -11.55 0.96
CA GLU A 111 10.45 -12.52 1.95
C GLU A 111 9.01 -12.98 1.72
N PHE A 112 8.25 -12.27 0.88
CA PHE A 112 6.83 -12.53 0.68
C PHE A 112 6.53 -13.18 -0.67
N SER A 113 5.52 -14.03 -0.68
CA SER A 113 4.77 -14.45 -1.86
C SER A 113 3.36 -13.87 -1.78
N ALA A 114 2.78 -13.57 -2.94
CA ALA A 114 1.42 -13.05 -3.07
C ALA A 114 0.51 -14.13 -3.65
N VAL A 115 -0.64 -14.35 -3.02
CA VAL A 115 -1.68 -15.22 -3.59
C VAL A 115 -2.54 -14.40 -4.55
N ASN A 116 -2.68 -14.87 -5.78
CA ASN A 116 -3.65 -14.32 -6.71
C ASN A 116 -5.06 -14.82 -6.34
N THR A 117 -5.90 -13.92 -5.87
CA THR A 117 -7.28 -14.21 -5.45
C THR A 117 -8.30 -14.09 -6.59
N GLY A 118 -7.88 -13.62 -7.78
CA GLY A 118 -8.77 -13.36 -8.92
C GLY A 118 -9.62 -12.10 -8.77
N VAL A 119 -9.46 -11.34 -7.69
CA VAL A 119 -10.11 -10.04 -7.46
C VAL A 119 -9.09 -8.90 -7.52
N PRO A 120 -9.51 -7.66 -7.81
CA PRO A 120 -8.62 -6.51 -7.94
C PRO A 120 -8.15 -6.01 -6.56
N LEU A 121 -7.60 -6.87 -5.72
CA LEU A 121 -7.00 -6.50 -4.43
C LEU A 121 -5.49 -6.78 -4.51
N PRO A 122 -4.71 -5.92 -5.20
CA PRO A 122 -3.30 -6.17 -5.36
C PRO A 122 -2.61 -6.06 -4.00
N PRO A 123 -1.83 -7.08 -3.59
CA PRO A 123 -0.92 -6.92 -2.48
C PRO A 123 0.17 -5.93 -2.85
N GLY A 124 0.63 -5.14 -1.88
CA GLY A 124 1.73 -4.21 -2.14
C GLY A 124 1.79 -3.04 -1.19
N SER A 125 2.44 -2.01 -1.69
CA SER A 125 2.70 -0.75 -1.00
C SER A 125 2.22 0.41 -1.86
N VAL A 126 1.52 1.37 -1.26
CA VAL A 126 1.03 2.59 -1.90
C VAL A 126 1.64 3.79 -1.21
N GLY A 127 2.17 4.73 -1.97
CA GLY A 127 2.94 5.83 -1.41
C GLY A 127 3.68 6.61 -2.47
N TYR A 128 4.79 7.23 -2.06
CA TYR A 128 5.58 8.07 -2.94
C TYR A 128 7.09 7.88 -2.73
N LEU A 129 7.82 8.20 -3.80
CA LEU A 129 9.23 8.53 -3.78
C LEU A 129 9.34 10.03 -4.09
N GLY A 130 9.91 10.79 -3.16
CA GLY A 130 10.20 12.20 -3.34
C GLY A 130 11.29 12.39 -4.39
N TYR A 131 11.33 13.58 -4.99
CA TYR A 131 12.30 13.89 -6.04
C TYR A 131 13.74 13.61 -5.62
N ASP A 132 14.10 14.00 -4.40
CA ASP A 132 15.45 13.88 -3.86
C ASP A 132 15.92 12.44 -3.63
N THR A 133 15.04 11.45 -3.72
CA THR A 133 15.42 10.04 -3.69
C THR A 133 16.33 9.65 -4.86
N ILE A 134 16.37 10.45 -5.93
CA ILE A 134 17.30 10.26 -7.06
C ILE A 134 18.76 10.20 -6.62
N ARG A 135 19.13 10.87 -5.51
CA ARG A 135 20.50 10.85 -4.96
C ARG A 135 20.98 9.45 -4.57
N PHE A 136 20.05 8.53 -4.26
CA PHE A 136 20.36 7.15 -3.95
C PHE A 136 20.73 6.33 -5.20
N ILE A 137 20.31 6.79 -6.38
CA ILE A 137 20.58 6.15 -7.67
C ILE A 137 21.78 6.82 -8.35
N GLU A 138 21.90 8.15 -8.24
CA GLU A 138 22.95 8.97 -8.84
C GLU A 138 23.81 9.65 -7.76
N PRO A 139 24.91 9.01 -7.29
CA PRO A 139 25.72 9.50 -6.17
C PRO A 139 26.31 10.89 -6.38
N LYS A 140 26.49 11.32 -7.65
CA LYS A 140 26.98 12.66 -8.01
C LYS A 140 26.04 13.77 -7.57
N LEU A 141 24.76 13.48 -7.30
CA LEU A 141 23.77 14.44 -6.84
C LEU A 141 23.80 14.65 -5.32
N LYS A 142 24.46 13.76 -4.56
CA LYS A 142 24.51 13.83 -3.10
C LYS A 142 25.05 15.17 -2.56
N PRO A 143 26.15 15.75 -3.09
CA PRO A 143 26.63 17.04 -2.61
C PRO A 143 25.64 18.20 -2.85
N TYR A 144 24.84 18.12 -3.91
CA TYR A 144 23.82 19.13 -4.21
C TYR A 144 22.65 19.03 -3.24
N TYR A 145 22.20 17.80 -2.94
CA TYR A 145 21.19 17.55 -1.90
C TYR A 145 21.65 18.05 -0.52
N GLU A 146 22.92 17.85 -0.16
CA GLU A 146 23.46 18.33 1.12
C GLU A 146 23.59 19.86 1.19
N SER A 147 23.54 20.55 0.05
CA SER A 147 23.66 22.02 -0.04
C SER A 147 22.34 22.79 0.05
N ILE A 148 21.20 22.10 -0.08
CA ILE A 148 19.87 22.72 -0.04
C ILE A 148 19.28 22.66 1.38
N GLU A 149 18.36 23.58 1.66
CA GLU A 149 17.52 23.50 2.85
C GLU A 149 16.58 22.29 2.73
N LYS A 150 16.56 21.47 3.78
CA LYS A 150 15.81 20.22 3.79
C LYS A 150 14.40 20.42 4.33
N CYS A 151 13.42 19.78 3.70
CA CYS A 151 12.07 19.78 4.20
C CYS A 151 11.89 18.71 5.28
N GLU A 152 11.90 19.10 6.56
CA GLU A 152 11.69 18.15 7.67
C GLU A 152 10.26 17.61 7.74
N SER A 153 9.30 18.29 7.09
CA SER A 153 7.87 17.92 7.14
C SER A 153 7.52 16.73 6.25
N PHE A 154 8.34 16.42 5.24
CA PHE A 154 8.08 15.36 4.27
C PHE A 154 9.25 14.38 4.19
N PRO A 155 9.05 13.12 4.61
CA PRO A 155 10.03 12.05 4.39
C PRO A 155 10.37 11.90 2.90
N ASP A 156 11.61 11.51 2.58
CA ASP A 156 12.05 11.28 1.20
C ASP A 156 11.23 10.22 0.47
N ALA A 157 10.76 9.23 1.22
CA ALA A 157 9.85 8.21 0.71
C ALA A 157 8.89 7.81 1.82
N TYR A 158 7.65 7.53 1.45
CA TYR A 158 6.64 7.10 2.39
C TYR A 158 5.68 6.13 1.72
N PHE A 159 5.53 4.92 2.26
CA PHE A 159 4.60 3.92 1.73
C PHE A 159 3.78 3.23 2.81
N MET A 160 2.48 3.18 2.58
CA MET A 160 1.51 2.35 3.30
C MET A 160 1.55 0.93 2.75
N THR A 161 1.75 -0.07 3.60
CA THR A 161 1.91 -1.47 3.18
C THR A 161 0.97 -2.40 3.95
N GLY A 162 0.22 -3.21 3.21
CA GLY A 162 -0.85 -4.04 3.76
C GLY A 162 -2.02 -3.21 4.32
N GLY A 163 -2.84 -3.84 5.16
CA GLY A 163 -4.03 -3.21 5.74
C GLY A 163 -5.31 -3.57 5.00
N VAL A 164 -6.31 -2.70 5.10
CA VAL A 164 -7.60 -2.86 4.42
C VAL A 164 -7.56 -2.12 3.10
N VAL A 165 -7.97 -2.78 2.02
CA VAL A 165 -8.04 -2.19 0.67
C VAL A 165 -9.44 -2.42 0.13
N LEU A 166 -10.08 -1.36 -0.34
CA LEU A 166 -11.34 -1.42 -1.06
C LEU A 166 -11.05 -1.18 -2.54
N ALA A 167 -11.49 -2.08 -3.40
CA ALA A 167 -11.44 -1.92 -4.85
C ALA A 167 -12.84 -1.74 -5.40
N PHE A 168 -13.13 -0.53 -5.87
CA PHE A 168 -14.41 -0.14 -6.44
C PHE A 168 -14.43 -0.52 -7.93
N ASP A 169 -15.29 -1.46 -8.34
CA ASP A 169 -15.50 -1.83 -9.74
C ASP A 169 -16.67 -1.03 -10.32
N HIS A 170 -16.35 0.01 -11.09
CA HIS A 170 -17.32 0.92 -11.71
C HIS A 170 -18.25 0.23 -12.70
N VAL A 171 -17.83 -0.90 -13.28
CA VAL A 171 -18.61 -1.63 -14.29
C VAL A 171 -19.61 -2.58 -13.62
N LYS A 172 -19.20 -3.22 -12.52
CA LYS A 172 -20.04 -4.19 -11.80
C LYS A 172 -20.86 -3.57 -10.68
N HIS A 173 -20.62 -2.30 -10.33
CA HIS A 173 -21.19 -1.62 -9.16
C HIS A 173 -20.97 -2.42 -7.87
N LYS A 174 -19.75 -2.92 -7.70
CA LYS A 174 -19.34 -3.69 -6.52
C LYS A 174 -18.09 -3.09 -5.92
N ILE A 175 -17.96 -3.22 -4.61
CA ILE A 175 -16.69 -3.01 -3.92
C ILE A 175 -16.20 -4.36 -3.41
N TYR A 176 -14.95 -4.67 -3.72
CA TYR A 176 -14.20 -5.74 -3.08
C TYR A 176 -13.49 -5.16 -1.86
N VAL A 177 -13.64 -5.80 -0.70
CA VAL A 177 -13.01 -5.40 0.57
C VAL A 177 -12.24 -6.57 1.12
#